data_AF-A0A9W4ZDP6-F1
#
_entry.id   AF-A0A9W4ZDP6-F1
#
_cell.length_a   1.000
_cell.length_b   1.000
_cell.length_c   1.000
_cell.angle_alpha   90.00
_cell.angle_beta   90.00
_cell.angle_gamma   90.00
#
_symmetry.space_group_name_H-M   'P 1'
#
loop_
_entity.id
_entity.type
_entity.pdbx_description
1 polymer ?
#
loop_
_entity_poly.entity_id
_entity_poly.type
_entity_poly.pdbx_seq_one_letter_code
_entity_poly.pdbx_strand_id
1 'polypeptide(L)'
;MKKAKEIAKCVAVASVIMSGSFGLQATSAFADSKGTVENLQNGGKVYNSFKTTYDMKQNIKNSIKVSFIEDPYADKKIAIVTTDGSNIDAKYTINSGYYNAGLKWPSAYHTEAEITSGDSAQFHKAAPVNTMTSAKVTSEVGYTLGGSVKVGVNDKGPNADASITGSFAWKESVSYDQVDYKTVLETHTDKKLNWKVGFFVN
;
A
#
# COMPACT_ATOMS: atom_id res chain seq x y z
N MET A 1 -3.64 53.26 -14.66
CA MET A 1 -2.85 52.57 -13.62
C MET A 1 -3.56 51.28 -13.23
N LYS A 2 -2.83 50.16 -13.25
CA LYS A 2 -3.31 48.77 -13.32
C LYS A 2 -4.06 48.34 -12.05
N LYS A 3 -5.24 47.74 -12.19
CA LYS A 3 -5.91 46.99 -11.11
C LYS A 3 -5.43 45.54 -11.17
N ALA A 4 -4.61 45.15 -10.20
CA ALA A 4 -4.23 43.75 -10.00
C ALA A 4 -5.42 43.02 -9.36
N LYS A 5 -5.90 41.97 -10.02
CA LYS A 5 -6.93 41.06 -9.51
C LYS A 5 -6.20 39.80 -9.09
N GLU A 6 -5.86 39.68 -7.81
CA GLU A 6 -5.31 38.43 -7.28
C GLU A 6 -6.44 37.41 -7.16
N ILE A 7 -6.33 36.34 -7.94
CA ILE A 7 -7.20 35.17 -7.86
C ILE A 7 -6.60 34.26 -6.79
N ALA A 8 -7.24 34.24 -5.62
CA ALA A 8 -6.91 33.31 -4.55
C ALA A 8 -7.06 31.86 -5.06
N LYS A 9 -5.94 31.14 -5.17
CA LYS A 9 -5.94 29.70 -5.44
C LYS A 9 -6.41 28.97 -4.18
N CYS A 10 -7.63 28.43 -4.20
CA CYS A 10 -8.10 27.49 -3.19
C CYS A 10 -7.31 26.18 -3.31
N VAL A 11 -6.41 25.94 -2.36
CA VAL A 11 -5.79 24.63 -2.16
C VAL A 11 -6.79 23.79 -1.36
N ALA A 12 -7.52 22.91 -2.04
CA ALA A 12 -8.34 21.91 -1.39
C ALA A 12 -7.42 20.81 -0.83
N VAL A 13 -7.12 20.91 0.47
CA VAL A 13 -6.45 19.85 1.22
C VAL A 13 -7.47 18.72 1.40
N ALA A 14 -7.29 17.61 0.69
CA ALA A 14 -8.09 16.40 0.92
C ALA A 14 -7.62 15.77 2.24
N SER A 15 -8.39 15.99 3.31
CA SER A 15 -8.20 15.32 4.60
C SER A 15 -8.73 13.89 4.52
N VAL A 16 -7.84 12.90 4.58
CA VAL A 16 -8.23 11.50 4.81
C VAL A 16 -8.54 11.34 6.30
N ILE A 17 -9.82 11.34 6.66
CA ILE A 17 -10.27 11.00 8.01
C ILE A 17 -10.28 9.47 8.12
N MET A 18 -9.19 8.91 8.66
CA MET A 18 -9.22 7.54 9.18
C MET A 18 -9.95 7.56 10.52
N SER A 19 -11.16 7.00 10.55
CA SER A 19 -11.91 6.73 11.78
C SER A 19 -11.21 5.62 12.58
N GLY A 20 -10.22 6.01 13.38
CA GLY A 20 -9.68 5.19 14.47
C GLY A 20 -10.39 5.57 15.76
N SER A 21 -11.00 4.59 16.41
CA SER A 21 -11.61 4.72 17.74
C SER A 21 -10.65 5.36 18.75
N PHE A 22 -11.13 6.37 19.46
CA PHE A 22 -10.43 7.15 20.48
C PHE A 22 -9.92 6.27 21.64
N GLY A 23 -8.64 6.45 21.97
CA GLY A 23 -8.04 6.11 23.26
C GLY A 23 -6.92 7.11 23.54
N LEU A 24 -7.08 7.90 24.60
CA LEU A 24 -6.21 9.01 24.98
C LEU A 24 -4.84 8.56 25.51
N GLN A 25 -3.82 9.34 25.14
CA GLN A 25 -2.47 9.50 25.72
C GLN A 25 -1.44 8.36 25.57
N ALA A 26 -0.45 8.59 24.70
CA ALA A 26 0.94 8.84 25.09
C ALA A 26 1.73 9.37 23.87
N THR A 27 2.56 10.38 24.10
CA THR A 27 3.41 11.06 23.11
C THR A 27 4.25 10.06 22.31
N SER A 28 3.96 9.92 21.03
CA SER A 28 4.84 9.25 20.07
C SER A 28 5.56 10.34 19.29
N ALA A 29 6.88 10.34 19.32
CA ALA A 29 7.69 11.12 18.41
C ALA A 29 7.50 10.52 17.01
N PHE A 30 6.60 11.09 16.21
CA PHE A 30 6.50 10.78 14.80
C PHE A 30 7.52 11.64 14.06
N ALA A 31 8.40 11.01 13.29
CA ALA A 31 9.15 11.72 12.26
C ALA A 31 8.11 12.24 11.26
N ASP A 32 7.78 13.53 11.37
CA ASP A 32 6.93 14.25 10.43
C ASP A 32 7.71 14.37 9.10
N SER A 33 7.65 13.32 8.26
CA SER A 33 8.20 13.42 6.93
C SER A 33 7.32 14.38 6.14
N LYS A 34 7.72 15.65 6.03
CA LYS A 34 7.22 16.52 4.98
C LYS A 34 7.27 15.74 3.67
N GLY A 35 6.10 15.52 3.05
CA GLY A 35 5.99 14.73 1.83
C GLY A 35 7.01 15.18 0.78
N THR A 36 7.66 14.23 0.12
CA THR A 36 8.65 14.54 -0.91
C THR A 36 7.95 14.78 -2.24
N VAL A 37 8.40 15.79 -2.98
CA VAL A 37 7.92 16.08 -4.34
C VAL A 37 9.01 15.66 -5.32
N GLU A 38 8.67 14.72 -6.19
CA GLU A 38 9.52 14.31 -7.30
C GLU A 38 8.98 14.92 -8.59
N ASN A 39 9.83 15.64 -9.32
CA ASN A 39 9.46 16.21 -10.62
C ASN A 39 9.72 15.17 -11.71
N LEU A 40 8.68 14.83 -12.46
CA LEU A 40 8.79 13.97 -13.64
C LEU A 40 9.16 14.82 -14.86
N GLN A 41 9.68 14.17 -15.90
CA GLN A 41 9.90 14.82 -17.19
C GLN A 41 8.57 15.37 -17.74
N ASN A 42 8.62 16.40 -18.58
CA ASN A 42 7.44 17.05 -19.19
C ASN A 42 6.38 17.58 -18.20
N GLY A 43 6.79 17.94 -16.97
CA GLY A 43 5.98 18.72 -16.04
C GLY A 43 5.03 17.93 -15.14
N GLY A 44 5.07 16.59 -15.18
CA GLY A 44 4.39 15.75 -14.20
C GLY A 44 5.06 15.84 -12.81
N LYS A 45 4.32 15.55 -11.75
CA LYS A 45 4.83 15.57 -10.37
C LYS A 45 4.28 14.40 -9.57
N VAL A 46 5.11 13.87 -8.67
CA VAL A 46 4.69 12.86 -7.70
C VAL A 46 4.86 13.41 -6.30
N TYR A 47 3.78 13.42 -5.53
CA TYR A 47 3.77 13.80 -4.13
C TYR A 47 3.66 12.54 -3.28
N ASN A 48 4.71 12.24 -2.52
CA ASN A 48 4.72 11.09 -1.63
C ASN A 48 4.29 11.52 -0.24
N SER A 49 3.29 10.84 0.31
CA SER A 49 2.89 10.95 1.71
C SER A 49 3.06 9.58 2.37
N PHE A 50 3.51 9.56 3.61
CA PHE A 50 3.78 8.35 4.34
C PHE A 50 3.29 8.46 5.78
N LYS A 51 2.71 7.38 6.29
CA LYS A 51 2.31 7.28 7.69
C LYS A 51 2.55 5.88 8.21
N THR A 52 3.14 5.81 9.41
CA THR A 52 3.29 4.55 10.15
C THR A 52 2.60 4.66 11.49
N THR A 53 1.85 3.62 11.86
CA THR A 53 1.23 3.44 13.17
C THR A 53 1.61 2.08 13.74
N TYR A 54 1.54 1.95 15.06
CA TYR A 54 1.82 0.70 15.75
C TYR A 54 0.73 0.43 16.79
N ASP A 55 0.04 -0.71 16.64
CA ASP A 55 -0.89 -1.23 17.65
C ASP A 55 -0.12 -2.17 18.58
N MET A 56 0.15 -1.71 19.80
CA MET A 56 0.87 -2.50 20.81
C MET A 56 0.11 -3.74 21.29
N LYS A 57 -1.24 -3.70 21.28
CA LYS A 57 -2.05 -4.82 21.76
C LYS A 57 -2.02 -5.96 20.75
N GLN A 58 -2.18 -5.63 19.47
CA GLN A 58 -2.16 -6.60 18.39
C GLN A 58 -0.75 -6.89 17.87
N ASN A 59 0.23 -6.05 18.19
CA ASN A 59 1.61 -6.09 17.69
C ASN A 59 1.63 -6.04 16.16
N ILE A 60 0.92 -5.03 15.65
CA ILE A 60 0.79 -4.75 14.23
C ILE A 60 1.40 -3.38 13.97
N LYS A 61 2.43 -3.34 13.15
CA LYS A 61 2.97 -2.12 12.55
C LYS A 61 2.29 -1.93 11.20
N ASN A 62 1.50 -0.88 11.04
CA ASN A 62 0.90 -0.52 9.75
C ASN A 62 1.66 0.65 9.16
N SER A 63 2.08 0.50 7.92
CA SER A 63 2.87 1.49 7.20
C SER A 63 2.23 1.69 5.84
N ILE A 64 1.81 2.91 5.54
CA ILE A 64 1.11 3.25 4.30
C ILE A 64 1.85 4.40 3.65
N LYS A 65 2.25 4.19 2.40
CA LYS A 65 2.73 5.23 1.50
C LYS A 65 1.68 5.46 0.42
N VAL A 66 1.41 6.73 0.14
CA VAL A 66 0.55 7.16 -0.96
C VAL A 66 1.35 8.08 -1.87
N SER A 67 1.45 7.71 -3.14
CA SER A 67 2.08 8.51 -4.20
C SER A 67 0.99 9.10 -5.08
N PHE A 68 0.75 10.40 -4.95
CA PHE A 68 -0.20 11.14 -5.78
C PHE A 68 0.50 11.62 -7.04
N ILE A 69 -0.01 11.23 -8.20
CA ILE A 69 0.57 11.60 -9.49
C ILE A 69 -0.26 12.72 -10.10
N GLU A 70 0.35 13.90 -10.20
CA GLU A 70 -0.15 15.01 -11.01
C GLU A 70 0.45 14.91 -12.41
N ASP A 71 -0.38 14.56 -13.38
CA ASP A 71 -0.01 14.49 -14.79
C ASP A 71 -0.90 15.44 -15.60
N PRO A 72 -0.34 16.48 -16.25
CA PRO A 72 -1.11 17.41 -17.06
C PRO A 72 -1.73 16.77 -18.31
N TYR A 73 -1.29 15.57 -18.69
CA TYR A 73 -1.75 14.85 -19.88
C TYR A 73 -2.73 13.72 -19.56
N ALA A 74 -3.03 13.46 -18.27
CA ALA A 74 -3.98 12.43 -17.87
C ALA A 74 -5.39 13.01 -17.69
N ASP A 75 -6.40 12.23 -18.07
CA ASP A 75 -7.82 12.55 -17.88
C ASP A 75 -8.31 12.24 -16.45
N LYS A 76 -7.52 11.48 -15.67
CA LYS A 76 -7.84 11.03 -14.32
C LYS A 76 -6.71 11.29 -13.35
N LYS A 77 -7.07 11.60 -12.11
CA LYS A 77 -6.12 11.65 -10.98
C LYS A 77 -5.80 10.23 -10.54
N ILE A 78 -4.52 9.97 -10.31
CA ILE A 78 -4.03 8.64 -9.93
C ILE A 78 -3.30 8.76 -8.59
N ALA A 79 -3.65 7.85 -7.68
CA ALA A 79 -2.93 7.63 -6.44
C ALA A 79 -2.50 6.16 -6.40
N ILE A 80 -1.26 5.94 -5.98
CA ILE A 80 -0.70 4.61 -5.79
C ILE A 80 -0.50 4.43 -4.30
N VAL A 81 -1.06 3.35 -3.76
CA VAL A 81 -0.98 3.02 -2.34
C VAL A 81 -0.11 1.79 -2.18
N THR A 82 0.93 1.90 -1.37
CA THR A 82 1.78 0.76 -0.98
C THR A 82 1.77 0.62 0.54
N THR A 83 1.84 -0.63 1.01
CA THR A 83 1.85 -0.96 2.44
C THR A 83 3.22 -1.45 2.91
N ASP A 84 4.28 -1.09 2.19
CA ASP A 84 5.65 -1.51 2.49
C ASP A 84 6.10 -1.02 3.87
N GLY A 85 6.89 -1.83 4.56
CA GLY A 85 7.32 -1.59 5.94
C GLY A 85 6.28 -1.91 7.01
N SER A 86 5.10 -2.40 6.62
CA SER A 86 4.11 -3.00 7.53
C SER A 86 4.59 -4.37 8.05
N ASN A 87 4.17 -4.74 9.25
CA ASN A 87 4.52 -6.02 9.86
C ASN A 87 3.42 -6.46 10.84
N ILE A 88 3.07 -7.74 10.80
CA ILE A 88 2.18 -8.38 11.77
C ILE A 88 2.98 -9.47 12.47
N ASP A 89 3.13 -9.36 13.79
CA ASP A 89 3.89 -10.35 14.56
C ASP A 89 3.28 -11.76 14.48
N ALA A 90 4.14 -12.75 14.26
CA ALA A 90 3.78 -14.16 14.35
C ALA A 90 3.72 -14.61 15.82
N LYS A 91 2.62 -14.29 16.52
CA LYS A 91 2.42 -14.72 17.91
C LYS A 91 1.79 -16.10 17.99
N TYR A 92 2.39 -16.97 18.79
CA TYR A 92 1.81 -18.24 19.18
C TYR A 92 1.61 -18.29 20.69
N THR A 93 0.65 -19.09 21.13
CA THR A 93 0.45 -19.39 22.55
C THR A 93 0.38 -20.89 22.76
N ILE A 94 1.11 -21.38 23.74
CA ILE A 94 1.06 -22.77 24.17
C ILE A 94 0.20 -22.85 25.42
N ASN A 95 -0.81 -23.72 25.39
CA ASN A 95 -1.58 -24.09 26.56
C ASN A 95 -1.27 -25.55 26.89
N SER A 96 -0.65 -25.81 28.05
CA SER A 96 -0.28 -27.15 28.48
C SER A 96 -1.11 -27.59 29.69
N GLY A 97 -1.72 -28.77 29.60
CA GLY A 97 -2.24 -29.56 30.71
C GLY A 97 -1.35 -30.76 31.01
N TYR A 98 -1.71 -31.55 32.01
CA TYR A 98 -0.90 -32.68 32.47
C TYR A 98 -0.73 -33.80 31.42
N TYR A 99 -1.73 -34.00 30.55
CA TYR A 99 -1.71 -35.04 29.51
C TYR A 99 -1.85 -34.51 28.07
N ASN A 100 -1.96 -33.19 27.89
CA ASN A 100 -2.22 -32.59 26.59
C ASN A 100 -1.58 -31.20 26.48
N ALA A 101 -1.23 -30.80 25.27
CA ALA A 101 -0.84 -29.44 24.96
C ALA A 101 -1.52 -28.97 23.67
N GLY A 102 -1.87 -27.69 23.62
CA GLY A 102 -2.41 -27.03 22.45
C GLY A 102 -1.52 -25.87 22.03
N LEU A 103 -1.28 -25.75 20.73
CA LEU A 103 -0.58 -24.62 20.11
C LEU A 103 -1.59 -23.79 19.33
N LYS A 104 -1.77 -22.54 19.72
CA LYS A 104 -2.47 -21.54 18.89
C LYS A 104 -1.41 -20.74 18.14
N TRP A 105 -1.55 -20.65 16.82
CA TRP A 105 -0.63 -19.96 15.93
C TRP A 105 -1.43 -19.30 14.78
N PRO A 106 -0.87 -18.29 14.09
CA PRO A 106 -1.58 -17.58 13.04
C PRO A 106 -1.61 -18.40 11.76
N SER A 107 -2.74 -19.02 11.44
CA SER A 107 -2.89 -19.79 10.20
C SER A 107 -3.06 -18.92 8.94
N ALA A 108 -3.36 -17.62 9.11
CA ALA A 108 -3.43 -16.66 8.04
C ALA A 108 -3.26 -15.22 8.54
N TYR A 109 -2.81 -14.35 7.65
CA TYR A 109 -2.77 -12.90 7.82
C TYR A 109 -3.66 -12.23 6.78
N HIS A 110 -4.25 -11.09 7.14
CA HIS A 110 -5.14 -10.35 6.26
C HIS A 110 -4.69 -8.91 6.10
N THR A 111 -4.83 -8.39 4.88
CA THR A 111 -4.66 -6.96 4.57
C THR A 111 -5.83 -6.53 3.71
N GLU A 112 -6.53 -5.49 4.16
CA GLU A 112 -7.74 -5.00 3.51
C GLU A 112 -7.60 -3.50 3.23
N ALA A 113 -8.09 -3.08 2.06
CA ALA A 113 -8.25 -1.69 1.70
C ALA A 113 -9.67 -1.47 1.18
N GLU A 114 -10.35 -0.45 1.72
CA GLU A 114 -11.73 -0.13 1.36
C GLU A 114 -11.88 1.37 1.10
N ILE A 115 -12.51 1.73 -0.02
CA ILE A 115 -12.91 3.09 -0.34
C ILE A 115 -14.32 3.29 0.19
N THR A 116 -14.42 3.99 1.31
CA THR A 116 -15.69 4.30 1.98
C THR A 116 -16.30 5.63 1.54
N SER A 117 -15.58 6.41 0.73
CA SER A 117 -16.08 7.66 0.17
C SER A 117 -17.19 7.39 -0.85
N GLY A 118 -18.26 8.20 -0.77
CA GLY A 118 -19.36 8.18 -1.74
C GLY A 118 -19.03 8.85 -3.09
N ASP A 119 -17.76 9.16 -3.34
CA ASP A 119 -17.29 9.75 -4.59
C ASP A 119 -16.95 8.68 -5.64
N SER A 120 -16.45 9.13 -6.79
CA SER A 120 -16.06 8.27 -7.91
C SER A 120 -14.68 7.64 -7.77
N ALA A 121 -14.04 7.69 -6.60
CA ALA A 121 -12.75 7.03 -6.40
C ALA A 121 -12.90 5.50 -6.53
N GLN A 122 -11.99 4.86 -7.27
CA GLN A 122 -12.06 3.43 -7.55
C GLN A 122 -10.67 2.80 -7.53
N PHE A 123 -10.59 1.55 -7.07
CA PHE A 123 -9.44 0.69 -7.31
C PHE A 123 -9.42 0.26 -8.78
N HIS A 124 -8.37 0.65 -9.49
CA HIS A 124 -8.21 0.30 -10.91
C HIS A 124 -7.29 -0.91 -11.12
N LYS A 125 -6.26 -1.06 -10.28
CA LYS A 125 -5.30 -2.16 -10.30
C LYS A 125 -4.88 -2.50 -8.88
N ALA A 126 -4.51 -3.76 -8.68
CA ALA A 126 -4.07 -4.31 -7.40
C ALA A 126 -2.91 -5.28 -7.65
N ALA A 127 -1.97 -5.36 -6.71
CA ALA A 127 -0.96 -6.41 -6.68
C ALA A 127 -0.59 -6.76 -5.22
N PRO A 128 -0.20 -8.02 -4.97
CA PRO A 128 -0.09 -9.12 -5.93
C PRO A 128 -1.46 -9.72 -6.32
N VAL A 129 -1.52 -10.41 -7.46
CA VAL A 129 -2.69 -11.17 -7.94
C VAL A 129 -2.44 -12.68 -7.87
N ASN A 130 -3.49 -13.51 -8.00
CA ASN A 130 -3.54 -14.95 -7.70
C ASN A 130 -2.71 -15.88 -8.62
N THR A 131 -1.58 -15.43 -9.16
CA THR A 131 -0.69 -16.22 -10.02
C THR A 131 0.56 -16.72 -9.30
N MET A 132 0.64 -16.57 -7.97
CA MET A 132 1.88 -16.76 -7.20
C MET A 132 2.01 -18.12 -6.52
N THR A 133 3.19 -18.73 -6.68
CA THR A 133 3.62 -19.97 -6.01
C THR A 133 5.03 -19.86 -5.42
N SER A 134 5.62 -18.66 -5.37
CA SER A 134 7.02 -18.45 -5.00
C SER A 134 7.20 -18.03 -3.55
N ALA A 135 8.34 -18.42 -2.98
CA ALA A 135 8.76 -18.05 -1.63
C ALA A 135 9.08 -16.56 -1.46
N LYS A 136 9.27 -15.82 -2.56
CA LYS A 136 9.46 -14.37 -2.58
C LYS A 136 8.51 -13.74 -3.58
N VAL A 137 7.89 -12.64 -3.17
CA VAL A 137 6.97 -11.85 -4.00
C VAL A 137 7.52 -10.45 -4.11
N THR A 138 7.69 -9.96 -5.33
CA THR A 138 7.96 -8.55 -5.60
C THR A 138 6.87 -8.00 -6.49
N SER A 139 6.13 -7.00 -6.00
CA SER A 139 5.15 -6.25 -6.78
C SER A 139 5.78 -4.95 -7.26
N GLU A 140 5.66 -4.68 -8.55
CA GLU A 140 6.15 -3.45 -9.17
C GLU A 140 5.00 -2.69 -9.80
N VAL A 141 5.07 -1.37 -9.69
CA VAL A 141 4.14 -0.45 -10.33
C VAL A 141 4.93 0.59 -11.10
N GLY A 142 4.51 0.86 -12.32
CA GLY A 142 5.10 1.85 -13.20
C GLY A 142 4.05 2.72 -13.81
N TYR A 143 4.35 4.01 -13.87
CA TYR A 143 3.50 5.04 -14.42
C TYR A 143 4.13 5.66 -15.65
N THR A 144 3.34 5.81 -16.71
CA THR A 144 3.71 6.56 -17.92
C THR A 144 2.81 7.79 -18.02
N LEU A 145 3.41 8.93 -18.35
CA LEU A 145 2.66 10.15 -18.64
C LEU A 145 1.62 9.89 -19.74
N GLY A 146 0.46 10.53 -19.61
CA GLY A 146 -0.77 10.18 -20.31
C GLY A 146 -1.65 9.18 -19.55
N GLY A 147 -1.39 8.94 -18.25
CA GLY A 147 -2.30 8.16 -17.39
C GLY A 147 -2.15 6.64 -17.39
N SER A 148 -1.11 6.08 -18.03
CA SER A 148 -0.96 4.62 -18.10
C SER A 148 -0.26 4.05 -16.87
N VAL A 149 -0.96 3.20 -16.11
CA VAL A 149 -0.39 2.42 -15.00
C VAL A 149 -0.15 0.99 -15.44
N LYS A 150 1.05 0.45 -15.24
CA LYS A 150 1.32 -0.99 -15.32
C LYS A 150 1.69 -1.51 -13.96
N VAL A 151 1.19 -2.70 -13.64
CA VAL A 151 1.50 -3.41 -12.40
C VAL A 151 1.99 -4.79 -12.81
N GLY A 152 3.10 -5.23 -12.22
CA GLY A 152 3.71 -6.53 -12.43
C GLY A 152 4.03 -7.18 -11.10
N VAL A 153 4.12 -8.51 -11.11
CA VAL A 153 4.56 -9.28 -9.96
C VAL A 153 5.61 -10.27 -10.45
N ASN A 154 6.73 -10.36 -9.75
CA ASN A 154 7.79 -11.31 -10.05
C ASN A 154 8.08 -12.22 -8.84
N ASP A 155 8.54 -13.43 -9.15
CA ASP A 155 8.84 -14.52 -8.23
C ASP A 155 10.34 -14.67 -7.93
N LYS A 156 11.17 -13.86 -8.59
CA LYS A 156 12.64 -13.94 -8.54
C LYS A 156 13.27 -12.79 -7.74
N GLY A 157 12.45 -11.92 -7.13
CA GLY A 157 12.91 -10.80 -6.31
C GLY A 157 13.21 -9.53 -7.11
N PRO A 158 13.57 -8.42 -6.41
CA PRO A 158 13.69 -7.09 -7.01
C PRO A 158 14.81 -6.93 -8.07
N ASN A 159 15.69 -7.92 -8.24
CA ASN A 159 16.79 -7.90 -9.21
C ASN A 159 16.58 -8.85 -10.40
N ALA A 160 15.36 -9.35 -10.60
CA ALA A 160 15.07 -10.29 -11.67
C ALA A 160 14.66 -9.59 -12.97
N ASP A 161 15.14 -10.11 -14.11
CA ASP A 161 14.86 -9.59 -15.47
C ASP A 161 13.36 -9.62 -15.87
N ALA A 162 12.47 -10.14 -15.01
CA ALA A 162 11.02 -10.14 -15.18
C ALA A 162 10.37 -8.98 -14.40
N SER A 163 10.81 -7.75 -14.66
CA SER A 163 10.21 -6.52 -14.15
C SER A 163 9.19 -5.96 -15.16
N ILE A 164 8.37 -4.98 -14.77
CA ILE A 164 7.51 -4.27 -15.73
C ILE A 164 8.36 -3.65 -16.86
N THR A 165 8.19 -4.16 -18.09
CA THR A 165 8.96 -3.72 -19.27
C THR A 165 8.35 -2.47 -19.92
N GLY A 166 9.21 -1.51 -20.29
CA GLY A 166 8.83 -0.25 -20.93
C GLY A 166 9.57 0.95 -20.34
N SER A 167 9.46 2.10 -21.02
CA SER A 167 9.87 3.39 -20.46
C SER A 167 8.74 3.94 -19.60
N PHE A 168 9.03 4.25 -18.33
CA PHE A 168 8.06 4.76 -17.38
C PHE A 168 8.60 6.07 -16.80
N ALA A 169 7.72 7.03 -16.60
CA ALA A 169 8.06 8.30 -15.97
C ALA A 169 8.34 8.11 -14.47
N TRP A 170 7.68 7.15 -13.83
CA TRP A 170 7.86 6.82 -12.42
C TRP A 170 7.69 5.32 -12.19
N LYS A 171 8.44 4.76 -11.23
CA LYS A 171 8.34 3.35 -10.83
C LYS A 171 8.52 3.19 -9.32
N GLU A 172 7.88 2.17 -8.77
CA GLU A 172 8.09 1.71 -7.40
C GLU A 172 7.94 0.19 -7.30
N SER A 173 8.65 -0.42 -6.35
CA SER A 173 8.63 -1.85 -6.10
C SER A 173 8.52 -2.14 -4.60
N VAL A 174 7.74 -3.17 -4.24
CA VAL A 174 7.60 -3.69 -2.87
C VAL A 174 7.89 -5.19 -2.90
N SER A 175 8.68 -5.69 -1.95
CA SER A 175 9.02 -7.12 -1.89
C SER A 175 8.86 -7.69 -0.49
N TYR A 176 8.39 -8.93 -0.40
CA TYR A 176 8.32 -9.69 0.84
C TYR A 176 8.52 -11.20 0.60
N ASP A 177 8.90 -11.92 1.65
CA ASP A 177 9.07 -13.38 1.63
C ASP A 177 7.83 -14.06 2.22
N GLN A 178 7.46 -15.23 1.67
CA GLN A 178 6.30 -16.04 2.06
C GLN A 178 6.60 -17.55 1.96
N VAL A 179 7.75 -18.01 2.46
CA VAL A 179 8.27 -19.38 2.23
C VAL A 179 7.24 -20.51 2.46
N ASP A 180 6.44 -20.43 3.53
CA ASP A 180 5.41 -21.44 3.90
C ASP A 180 3.96 -20.91 3.79
N TYR A 181 3.80 -19.77 3.11
CA TYR A 181 2.51 -19.09 3.02
C TYR A 181 2.21 -18.72 1.56
N LYS A 182 0.92 -18.71 1.23
CA LYS A 182 0.45 -18.28 -0.08
C LYS A 182 -0.42 -17.04 0.05
N THR A 183 -0.04 -16.00 -0.69
CA THR A 183 -0.85 -14.80 -0.84
C THR A 183 -1.96 -15.03 -1.88
N VAL A 184 -3.19 -14.71 -1.50
CA VAL A 184 -4.38 -14.76 -2.34
C VAL A 184 -5.14 -13.44 -2.20
N LEU A 185 -5.40 -12.77 -3.31
CA LEU A 185 -6.38 -11.70 -3.42
C LEU A 185 -7.78 -12.34 -3.43
N GLU A 186 -8.45 -12.30 -2.28
CA GLU A 186 -9.77 -12.90 -2.05
C GLU A 186 -10.90 -11.99 -2.57
N THR A 187 -10.76 -10.68 -2.37
CA THR A 187 -11.74 -9.68 -2.83
C THR A 187 -11.05 -8.69 -3.74
N HIS A 188 -11.60 -8.48 -4.94
CA HIS A 188 -11.14 -7.47 -5.89
C HIS A 188 -12.33 -6.77 -6.54
N THR A 189 -12.76 -5.66 -5.95
CA THR A 189 -13.79 -4.78 -6.52
C THR A 189 -13.22 -3.38 -6.72
N ASP A 190 -14.01 -2.50 -7.32
CA ASP A 190 -13.65 -1.09 -7.47
C ASP A 190 -13.64 -0.33 -6.14
N LYS A 191 -14.20 -0.90 -5.06
CA LYS A 191 -14.27 -0.26 -3.74
C LYS A 191 -13.59 -1.04 -2.63
N LYS A 192 -13.25 -2.32 -2.82
CA LYS A 192 -12.68 -3.17 -1.77
C LYS A 192 -11.66 -4.15 -2.32
N LEU A 193 -10.52 -4.22 -1.64
CA LEU A 193 -9.46 -5.19 -1.88
C LEU A 193 -9.18 -5.94 -0.57
N ASN A 194 -9.06 -7.26 -0.61
CA ASN A 194 -8.67 -8.08 0.54
C ASN A 194 -7.67 -9.15 0.11
N TRP A 195 -6.50 -9.15 0.73
CA TRP A 195 -5.50 -10.19 0.59
C TRP A 195 -5.45 -11.05 1.84
N LYS A 196 -5.35 -12.35 1.61
CA LYS A 196 -5.06 -13.36 2.62
C LYS A 196 -3.70 -13.98 2.34
N VAL A 197 -2.82 -13.96 3.33
CA VAL A 197 -1.57 -14.71 3.34
C VAL A 197 -1.78 -15.92 4.23
N GLY A 198 -2.20 -17.04 3.64
CA GLY A 198 -2.58 -18.25 4.37
C GLY A 198 -1.46 -19.28 4.40
N PHE A 199 -1.31 -19.99 5.51
CA PHE A 199 -0.37 -21.10 5.61
C PHE A 199 -0.67 -22.15 4.55
N PHE A 200 0.37 -22.62 3.87
CA PHE A 200 0.27 -23.61 2.81
C PHE A 200 1.32 -24.70 3.05
N VAL A 201 0.87 -25.96 3.04
CA VAL A 201 1.75 -27.13 3.10
C VAL A 201 1.93 -27.63 1.68
N ASN A 202 3.18 -27.71 1.21
CA ASN A 202 3.53 -28.33 -0.07
C ASN A 202 3.25 -29.83 -0.09
#